data_AF-A0A076MZ19-F1
#
_entry.id   AF-A0A076MZ19-F1
#
_cell.length_a   1.000
_cell.length_b   1.000
_cell.length_c   1.000
_cell.angle_alpha   90.00
_cell.angle_beta   90.00
_cell.angle_gamma   90.00
#
_symmetry.space_group_name_H-M   'P 1'
#
loop_
_entity.id
_entity.type
_entity.pdbx_description
1 polymer ?
#
loop_
_entity_poly.entity_id
_entity_poly.type
_entity_poly.pdbx_seq_one_letter_code
_entity_poly.pdbx_strand_id
1 'polypeptide(L)'
;MSAIRIETKNLLELLGSLVYTAAQDPEDGAVAGVLLHTDRGERGLEPGRTDLLVGTSCNGFAVGQTYVHADGQLHEPMLWRIDDVRTVIDAFKRKAKEHKEHAVEIRIDEGVFVVRESEDALFEADGLRLEFSPGRIEEYPRTVWSLLVRRPDFLEHRDSSGRVVPAVPRTDFGSAALEPFVRVAKARKSALETYRYHQRSPLLVQIGTSYIGAVTSYRWDDDIDGAGQEPDAAVYVPDLPPPPRKPEADADLPPGSSILRDGAGVVLSTADTSAVDEPLSEFPDLERDPDLLCQAAEVLITGQLGSVTLLQRKLRIGATKANRLIDQLVQRGVLGPARGSKAREVLVPVDGLAEVLEEIRGGAQ
;
A
#
# COMPACT_ATOMS: atom_id res chain seq x y z
N MET A 1 -11.70 -1.82 -33.87
CA MET A 1 -10.99 -2.41 -32.73
C MET A 1 -10.26 -1.29 -32.03
N SER A 2 -10.50 -1.13 -30.72
CA SER A 2 -9.82 -0.12 -29.91
C SER A 2 -8.63 -0.80 -29.24
N ALA A 3 -7.46 -0.21 -29.43
CA ALA A 3 -6.18 -0.73 -28.96
C ALA A 3 -5.28 0.45 -28.60
N ILE A 4 -4.34 0.20 -27.70
CA ILE A 4 -3.28 1.13 -27.38
C ILE A 4 -1.93 0.46 -27.62
N ARG A 5 -0.97 1.24 -28.10
CA ARG A 5 0.44 0.86 -28.16
C ARG A 5 1.19 1.62 -27.09
N ILE A 6 2.02 0.92 -26.32
CA ILE A 6 2.77 1.50 -25.21
C ILE A 6 4.18 0.91 -25.15
N GLU A 7 5.18 1.74 -24.88
CA GLU A 7 6.52 1.26 -24.57
C GLU A 7 6.48 0.34 -23.34
N THR A 8 7.11 -0.82 -23.45
CA THR A 8 7.05 -1.85 -22.41
C THR A 8 7.62 -1.36 -21.09
N LYS A 9 8.68 -0.54 -21.15
CA LYS A 9 9.25 0.10 -19.97
C LYS A 9 8.22 0.97 -19.24
N ASN A 10 7.43 1.75 -19.97
CA ASN A 10 6.41 2.64 -19.41
C ASN A 10 5.26 1.85 -18.80
N LEU A 11 4.82 0.76 -19.46
CA LEU A 11 3.83 -0.15 -18.90
C LEU A 11 4.33 -0.77 -17.57
N LEU A 12 5.56 -1.27 -17.55
CA LEU A 12 6.16 -1.89 -16.37
C LEU A 12 6.35 -0.88 -15.22
N GLU A 13 6.71 0.36 -15.52
CA GLU A 13 6.79 1.44 -14.51
C GLU A 13 5.41 1.76 -13.92
N LEU A 14 4.38 1.87 -14.76
CA LEU A 14 2.99 2.11 -14.34
C LEU A 14 2.49 0.97 -13.44
N LEU A 15 2.54 -0.27 -13.94
CA LEU A 15 2.03 -1.45 -13.23
C LEU A 15 2.85 -1.72 -11.96
N GLY A 16 4.18 -1.71 -12.06
CA GLY A 16 5.07 -1.95 -10.92
C GLY A 16 4.91 -0.94 -9.79
N SER A 17 4.47 0.28 -10.10
CA SER A 17 4.13 1.28 -9.07
C SER A 17 2.77 1.01 -8.43
N LEU A 18 1.76 0.71 -9.23
CA LEU A 18 0.38 0.55 -8.76
C LEU A 18 0.16 -0.76 -8.01
N VAL A 19 0.98 -1.78 -8.25
CA VAL A 19 0.95 -3.05 -7.50
C VAL A 19 1.08 -2.80 -6.00
N TYR A 20 1.88 -1.83 -5.54
CA TYR A 20 2.07 -1.60 -4.11
C TYR A 20 0.86 -1.00 -3.40
N THR A 21 0.04 -0.23 -4.11
CA THR A 21 -1.18 0.40 -3.57
C THR A 21 -2.45 -0.39 -3.85
N ALA A 22 -2.39 -1.49 -4.60
CA ALA A 22 -3.49 -2.44 -4.76
C ALA A 22 -3.63 -3.36 -3.54
N ALA A 23 -4.82 -3.91 -3.31
CA ALA A 23 -4.96 -5.03 -2.38
C ALA A 23 -4.16 -6.24 -2.89
N GLN A 24 -3.50 -6.95 -1.98
CA GLN A 24 -2.56 -8.02 -2.35
C GLN A 24 -3.22 -9.40 -2.37
N ASP A 25 -4.32 -9.56 -1.62
CA ASP A 25 -5.09 -10.79 -1.54
C ASP A 25 -6.14 -10.80 -2.66
N PRO A 26 -6.11 -11.78 -3.59
CA PRO A 26 -7.13 -11.90 -4.63
C PRO A 26 -8.57 -12.04 -4.09
N GLU A 27 -8.74 -12.46 -2.84
CA GLU A 27 -10.06 -12.55 -2.18
C GLU A 27 -10.64 -11.17 -1.81
N ASP A 28 -9.84 -10.10 -1.82
CA ASP A 28 -10.30 -8.72 -1.54
C ASP A 28 -11.15 -8.12 -2.69
N GLY A 29 -11.49 -8.92 -3.72
CA GLY A 29 -12.42 -8.52 -4.77
C GLY A 29 -11.84 -7.48 -5.73
N ALA A 30 -12.63 -6.49 -6.15
CA ALA A 30 -12.23 -5.52 -7.17
C ALA A 30 -11.04 -4.63 -6.78
N VAL A 31 -10.76 -4.44 -5.49
CA VAL A 31 -9.58 -3.67 -5.02
C VAL A 31 -8.28 -4.46 -5.13
N ALA A 32 -8.35 -5.78 -5.32
CA ALA A 32 -7.21 -6.65 -5.66
C ALA A 32 -6.88 -6.56 -7.15
N GLY A 33 -6.73 -5.33 -7.65
CA GLY A 33 -6.55 -5.06 -9.06
C GLY A 33 -6.15 -3.62 -9.37
N VAL A 34 -5.80 -3.41 -10.63
CA VAL A 34 -5.43 -2.11 -11.19
C VAL A 34 -6.46 -1.75 -12.25
N LEU A 35 -7.15 -0.63 -12.04
CA LEU A 35 -8.08 -0.06 -12.99
C LEU A 35 -7.33 0.79 -14.00
N LEU A 36 -7.36 0.38 -15.25
CA LEU A 36 -6.72 1.04 -16.38
C LEU A 36 -7.77 1.68 -17.27
N HIS A 37 -7.50 2.89 -17.74
CA HIS A 37 -8.31 3.56 -18.77
C HIS A 37 -7.43 4.52 -19.54
N THR A 38 -7.89 4.93 -20.71
CA THR A 38 -7.21 5.99 -21.46
C THR A 38 -7.85 7.33 -21.17
N ASP A 39 -7.01 8.36 -21.08
CA ASP A 39 -7.43 9.75 -20.94
C ASP A 39 -6.57 10.65 -21.85
N ARG A 40 -7.00 11.89 -22.07
CA ARG A 40 -6.23 12.90 -22.82
C ARG A 40 -5.63 13.91 -21.86
N GLY A 41 -4.30 13.98 -21.82
CA GLY A 41 -3.58 14.89 -20.94
C GLY A 41 -3.03 16.14 -21.63
N GLU A 42 -2.71 17.17 -20.83
CA GLU A 42 -2.11 18.44 -21.27
C GLU A 42 -0.56 18.44 -21.26
N ARG A 43 0.09 17.27 -21.41
CA ARG A 43 1.56 17.18 -21.30
C ARG A 43 2.24 17.10 -22.68
N GLY A 44 2.76 18.24 -23.16
CA GLY A 44 3.44 18.40 -24.46
C GLY A 44 3.54 19.89 -24.86
N LEU A 45 4.05 20.18 -26.06
CA LEU A 45 4.10 21.56 -26.61
C LEU A 45 2.72 22.09 -27.04
N GLU A 46 1.72 21.21 -27.17
CA GLU A 46 0.32 21.54 -27.46
C GLU A 46 -0.60 20.88 -26.41
N PRO A 47 -1.33 21.66 -25.58
CA PRO A 47 -2.30 21.12 -24.62
C PRO A 47 -3.38 20.26 -25.29
N GLY A 48 -3.74 19.12 -24.69
CA GLY A 48 -4.94 18.34 -25.02
C GLY A 48 -4.81 17.28 -26.11
N ARG A 49 -3.58 16.92 -26.52
CA ARG A 49 -3.37 16.07 -27.70
C ARG A 49 -2.66 14.73 -27.47
N THR A 50 -2.21 14.44 -26.25
CA THR A 50 -1.46 13.20 -25.99
C THR A 50 -2.34 12.19 -25.28
N ASP A 51 -2.42 11.00 -25.87
CA ASP A 51 -3.09 9.86 -25.28
C ASP A 51 -2.24 9.33 -24.11
N LEU A 52 -2.92 9.09 -22.99
CA LEU A 52 -2.32 8.58 -21.76
C LEU A 52 -3.02 7.30 -21.36
N LEU A 53 -2.22 6.32 -20.91
CA LEU A 53 -2.74 5.22 -20.11
C LEU A 53 -2.69 5.64 -18.64
N VAL A 54 -3.86 5.74 -18.01
CA VAL A 54 -4.01 6.09 -16.60
C VAL A 54 -4.36 4.81 -15.83
N GLY A 55 -3.61 4.56 -14.75
CA GLY A 55 -3.86 3.46 -13.84
C GLY A 55 -4.19 3.95 -12.44
N THR A 56 -5.19 3.33 -11.81
CA THR A 56 -5.60 3.59 -10.42
C THR A 56 -5.63 2.28 -9.64
N SER A 57 -5.09 2.27 -8.42
CA SER A 57 -5.17 1.13 -7.50
C SER A 57 -5.48 1.58 -6.08
N CYS A 58 -6.07 0.70 -5.28
CA CYS A 58 -6.35 0.98 -3.86
C CYS A 58 -6.37 -0.30 -3.03
N ASN A 59 -6.17 -0.17 -1.72
CA ASN A 59 -6.15 -1.29 -0.77
C ASN A 59 -7.00 -1.02 0.49
N GLY A 60 -8.01 -0.16 0.35
CA GLY A 60 -8.92 0.25 1.43
C GLY A 60 -8.44 1.44 2.26
N PHE A 61 -7.13 1.68 2.38
CA PHE A 61 -6.58 2.82 3.14
C PHE A 61 -5.61 3.69 2.34
N ALA A 62 -5.02 3.15 1.28
CA ALA A 62 -4.19 3.86 0.33
C ALA A 62 -4.83 3.81 -1.07
N VAL A 63 -4.71 4.91 -1.79
CA VAL A 63 -5.06 5.03 -3.21
C VAL A 63 -3.85 5.56 -3.94
N GLY A 64 -3.50 4.92 -5.05
CA GLY A 64 -2.45 5.34 -5.96
C GLY A 64 -3.01 5.57 -7.36
N GLN A 65 -2.54 6.62 -8.02
CA GLN A 65 -2.81 6.87 -9.42
C GLN A 65 -1.53 7.33 -10.11
N THR A 66 -1.31 6.84 -11.32
CA THR A 66 -0.25 7.31 -12.19
C THR A 66 -0.69 7.22 -13.63
N TYR A 67 0.00 7.94 -14.50
CA TYR A 67 -0.20 7.86 -15.93
C TYR A 67 1.13 7.73 -16.66
N VAL A 68 1.07 7.21 -17.89
CA VAL A 68 2.18 7.14 -18.83
C VAL A 68 1.67 7.39 -20.25
N HIS A 69 2.57 7.77 -21.15
CA HIS A 69 2.24 7.96 -22.55
C HIS A 69 1.91 6.63 -23.23
N ALA A 70 0.86 6.64 -24.05
CA ALA A 70 0.47 5.53 -24.91
C ALA A 70 -0.14 6.10 -26.20
N ASP A 71 -0.02 5.39 -27.31
CA ASP A 71 -0.63 5.77 -28.57
C ASP A 71 -1.97 5.04 -28.73
N GLY A 72 -3.04 5.77 -29.03
CA GLY A 72 -4.38 5.22 -29.23
C GLY A 72 -5.25 5.30 -27.98
N GLN A 73 -6.49 4.78 -28.10
CA GLN A 73 -7.49 4.89 -27.05
C GLN A 73 -8.21 3.56 -26.79
N LEU A 74 -8.48 3.29 -25.51
CA LEU A 74 -9.39 2.25 -25.05
C LEU A 74 -10.82 2.82 -25.07
N HIS A 75 -11.75 2.07 -25.67
CA HIS A 75 -13.15 2.46 -25.74
C HIS A 75 -13.88 2.28 -24.40
N GLU A 76 -13.34 1.42 -23.54
CA GLU A 76 -13.84 1.16 -22.19
C GLU A 76 -12.67 0.87 -21.24
N PRO A 77 -12.84 1.14 -19.93
CA PRO A 77 -11.84 0.84 -18.91
C PRO A 77 -11.64 -0.66 -18.69
N MET A 78 -10.44 -1.04 -18.26
CA MET A 78 -10.04 -2.42 -17.97
C MET A 78 -9.66 -2.56 -16.50
N LEU A 79 -10.31 -3.46 -15.75
CA LEU A 79 -9.86 -3.82 -14.41
C LEU A 79 -9.02 -5.10 -14.47
N TRP A 80 -7.71 -4.97 -14.31
CA TRP A 80 -6.80 -6.12 -14.30
C TRP A 80 -6.65 -6.63 -12.87
N ARG A 81 -6.78 -7.94 -12.65
CA ARG A 81 -6.59 -8.52 -11.31
C ARG A 81 -5.10 -8.48 -10.96
N ILE A 82 -4.80 -8.44 -9.67
CA ILE A 82 -3.43 -8.26 -9.19
C ILE A 82 -2.48 -9.37 -9.70
N ASP A 83 -2.96 -10.60 -9.85
CA ASP A 83 -2.17 -11.71 -10.38
C ASP A 83 -1.93 -11.60 -11.88
N ASP A 84 -2.91 -11.11 -12.65
CA ASP A 84 -2.74 -10.84 -14.08
C ASP A 84 -1.72 -9.71 -14.28
N VAL A 85 -1.76 -8.67 -13.44
CA VAL A 85 -0.78 -7.58 -13.42
C VAL A 85 0.64 -8.11 -13.14
N ARG A 86 0.79 -8.97 -12.12
CA ARG A 86 2.09 -9.62 -11.81
C ARG A 86 2.57 -10.48 -12.98
N THR A 87 1.68 -11.25 -13.59
CA THR A 87 1.97 -12.10 -14.76
C THR A 87 2.49 -11.26 -15.93
N VAL A 88 1.85 -10.13 -16.24
CA VAL A 88 2.31 -9.22 -17.30
C VAL A 88 3.67 -8.63 -16.95
N ILE A 89 3.89 -8.19 -15.70
CA ILE A 89 5.19 -7.67 -15.26
C ILE A 89 6.29 -8.72 -15.47
N ASP A 90 6.08 -9.94 -14.99
CA ASP A 90 7.10 -10.99 -15.04
C ASP A 90 7.39 -11.44 -16.47
N ALA A 91 6.37 -11.53 -17.32
CA ALA A 91 6.52 -11.97 -18.70
C ALA A 91 7.29 -10.95 -19.56
N PHE A 92 7.07 -9.64 -19.34
CA PHE A 92 7.67 -8.58 -20.16
C PHE A 92 8.92 -7.93 -19.56
N LYS A 93 9.24 -8.16 -18.28
CA LYS A 93 10.40 -7.57 -17.59
C LYS A 93 11.74 -7.92 -18.24
N ARG A 94 11.89 -9.13 -18.78
CA ARG A 94 13.13 -9.53 -19.49
C ARG A 94 13.24 -8.79 -20.83
N LYS A 95 12.16 -8.77 -21.61
CA LYS A 95 12.11 -8.12 -22.94
C LYS A 95 12.39 -6.61 -22.86
N ALA A 96 11.85 -5.94 -21.85
CA ALA A 96 12.11 -4.51 -21.62
C ALA A 96 13.58 -4.19 -21.29
N LYS A 97 14.36 -5.16 -20.79
CA LYS A 97 15.80 -5.00 -20.54
C LYS A 97 16.64 -5.25 -21.80
N GLU A 98 16.23 -6.20 -22.63
CA GLU A 98 16.94 -6.59 -23.85
C GLU A 98 16.75 -5.55 -24.96
N HIS A 99 15.53 -5.04 -25.12
CA HIS A 99 15.15 -4.15 -26.21
C HIS A 99 14.55 -2.84 -25.67
N LYS A 100 15.34 -1.76 -25.73
CA LYS A 100 14.94 -0.45 -25.19
C LYS A 100 13.68 0.15 -25.84
N GLU A 101 13.44 -0.17 -27.10
CA GLU A 101 12.31 0.32 -27.90
C GLU A 101 11.17 -0.70 -27.98
N HIS A 102 11.22 -1.77 -27.19
CA HIS A 102 10.17 -2.79 -27.18
C HIS A 102 8.83 -2.19 -26.73
N ALA A 103 7.80 -2.40 -27.55
CA ALA A 103 6.44 -1.93 -27.27
C ALA A 103 5.46 -3.11 -27.24
N VAL A 104 4.38 -2.91 -26.50
CA VAL A 104 3.25 -3.85 -26.45
C VAL A 104 1.98 -3.17 -26.92
N GLU A 105 1.11 -3.96 -27.53
CA GLU A 105 -0.24 -3.59 -27.86
C GLU A 105 -1.19 -4.17 -26.79
N ILE A 106 -2.07 -3.33 -26.27
CA ILE A 106 -3.12 -3.71 -25.32
C ILE A 106 -4.47 -3.44 -25.99
N ARG A 107 -5.35 -4.44 -25.99
CA ARG A 107 -6.69 -4.34 -26.59
C ARG A 107 -7.71 -5.18 -25.86
N ILE A 108 -8.97 -4.95 -26.21
CA ILE A 108 -10.11 -5.74 -25.75
C ILE A 108 -10.65 -6.48 -26.98
N ASP A 109 -10.71 -7.82 -26.90
CA ASP A 109 -11.13 -8.71 -27.97
C ASP A 109 -12.24 -9.63 -27.45
N GLU A 110 -13.47 -9.46 -27.94
CA GLU A 110 -14.64 -10.25 -27.51
C GLU A 110 -14.83 -10.31 -25.98
N GLY A 111 -14.50 -9.22 -25.27
CA GLY A 111 -14.60 -9.13 -23.82
C GLY A 111 -13.40 -9.71 -23.04
N VAL A 112 -12.39 -10.21 -23.75
CA VAL A 112 -11.11 -10.66 -23.19
C VAL A 112 -10.07 -9.56 -23.34
N PHE A 113 -9.25 -9.38 -22.30
CA PHE A 113 -8.15 -8.43 -22.33
C PHE A 113 -6.92 -9.10 -22.91
N VAL A 114 -6.32 -8.48 -23.93
CA VAL A 114 -5.19 -9.03 -24.66
C VAL A 114 -4.00 -8.08 -24.56
N VAL A 115 -2.84 -8.61 -24.17
CA VAL A 115 -1.56 -7.91 -24.19
C VAL A 115 -0.63 -8.71 -25.07
N ARG A 116 -0.13 -8.10 -26.14
CA ARG A 116 0.79 -8.76 -27.07
C ARG A 116 1.95 -7.86 -27.42
N GLU A 117 3.03 -8.45 -27.90
CA GLU A 117 4.11 -7.67 -28.50
C GLU A 117 3.60 -6.92 -29.72
N SER A 118 4.01 -5.66 -29.84
CA SER A 118 3.66 -4.85 -30.99
C SER A 118 4.48 -5.29 -32.20
N GLU A 119 3.81 -5.54 -33.34
CA GLU A 119 4.43 -6.00 -34.58
C GLU A 119 5.30 -4.90 -35.21
N ASP A 120 6.58 -4.82 -34.81
CA ASP A 120 7.63 -4.10 -35.56
C ASP A 120 8.66 -5.05 -36.20
N ALA A 121 8.60 -6.35 -35.90
CA ALA A 121 9.40 -7.36 -36.56
C ALA A 121 8.59 -7.99 -37.70
N LEU A 122 8.81 -7.51 -38.93
CA LEU A 122 8.30 -8.06 -40.19
C LEU A 122 8.52 -9.59 -40.40
N PHE A 123 9.09 -10.31 -39.44
CA PHE A 123 9.60 -11.67 -39.62
C PHE A 123 9.43 -12.65 -38.44
N GLU A 124 8.72 -12.33 -37.35
CA GLU A 124 8.50 -13.32 -36.27
C GLU A 124 7.02 -13.46 -35.91
N ALA A 125 6.43 -14.60 -36.31
CA ALA A 125 5.01 -14.92 -36.12
C ALA A 125 4.65 -15.41 -34.70
N ASP A 126 5.58 -15.34 -33.73
CA ASP A 126 5.43 -15.98 -32.41
C ASP A 126 5.84 -15.04 -31.25
N GLY A 127 5.38 -13.79 -31.32
CA GLY A 127 5.50 -12.84 -30.20
C GLY A 127 4.66 -13.26 -28.99
N LEU A 128 5.11 -12.93 -27.78
CA LEU A 128 4.38 -13.23 -26.55
C LEU A 128 3.00 -12.57 -26.59
N ARG A 129 1.98 -13.37 -26.30
CA ARG A 129 0.59 -12.93 -26.17
C ARG A 129 0.02 -13.47 -24.86
N LEU A 130 -0.52 -12.58 -24.06
CA LEU A 130 -1.21 -12.88 -22.82
C LEU A 130 -2.68 -12.48 -22.95
N GLU A 131 -3.55 -13.34 -22.44
CA GLU A 131 -5.00 -13.13 -22.43
C GLU A 131 -5.53 -13.36 -21.03
N PHE A 132 -6.42 -12.48 -20.58
CA PHE A 132 -7.00 -12.56 -19.24
C PHE A 132 -8.43 -12.06 -19.23
N SER A 133 -9.22 -12.64 -18.32
CA SER A 133 -10.61 -12.27 -18.13
C SER A 133 -10.72 -10.92 -17.41
N PRO A 134 -11.75 -10.12 -17.72
CA PRO A 134 -11.96 -8.84 -17.07
C PRO A 134 -12.28 -9.03 -15.57
N GLY A 135 -11.69 -8.17 -14.72
CA GLY A 135 -12.13 -8.03 -13.33
C GLY A 135 -13.52 -7.39 -13.24
N ARG A 136 -14.16 -7.52 -12.07
CA ARG A 136 -15.49 -6.95 -11.79
C ARG A 136 -15.42 -5.45 -11.55
N ILE A 137 -15.41 -4.68 -12.64
CA ILE A 137 -15.25 -3.23 -12.59
C ILE A 137 -16.40 -2.51 -11.87
N GLU A 138 -17.59 -3.10 -11.84
CA GLU A 138 -18.78 -2.56 -11.17
C GLU A 138 -18.59 -2.52 -9.64
N GLU A 139 -17.77 -3.43 -9.11
CA GLU A 139 -17.43 -3.52 -7.68
C GLU A 139 -16.27 -2.59 -7.29
N TYR A 140 -15.60 -1.94 -8.27
CA TYR A 140 -14.45 -1.07 -7.99
C TYR A 140 -14.90 0.25 -7.31
N PRO A 141 -14.29 0.64 -6.18
CA PRO A 141 -14.78 1.76 -5.37
C PRO A 141 -14.50 3.11 -6.04
N ARG A 142 -15.50 3.67 -6.74
CA ARG A 142 -15.36 4.96 -7.46
C ARG A 142 -15.12 6.16 -6.55
N THR A 143 -15.43 6.04 -5.26
CA THR A 143 -15.20 7.11 -4.28
C THR A 143 -13.72 7.46 -4.11
N VAL A 144 -12.80 6.57 -4.52
CA VAL A 144 -11.34 6.80 -4.42
C VAL A 144 -10.87 8.02 -5.20
N TRP A 145 -11.49 8.36 -6.35
CA TRP A 145 -11.10 9.55 -7.10
C TRP A 145 -11.43 10.85 -6.35
N SER A 146 -12.48 10.85 -5.52
CA SER A 146 -12.77 12.02 -4.66
C SER A 146 -11.66 12.29 -3.65
N LEU A 147 -10.83 11.29 -3.30
CA LEU A 147 -9.68 11.47 -2.43
C LEU A 147 -8.51 12.15 -3.15
N LEU A 148 -8.36 11.90 -4.46
CA LEU A 148 -7.28 12.44 -5.29
C LEU A 148 -7.58 13.86 -5.80
N VAL A 149 -8.85 14.21 -5.94
CA VAL A 149 -9.30 15.49 -6.54
C VAL A 149 -9.50 16.60 -5.49
N ARG A 150 -9.37 16.32 -4.19
CA ARG A 150 -9.67 17.29 -3.13
C ARG A 150 -8.76 18.51 -3.22
N ARG A 151 -9.35 19.62 -3.69
CA ARG A 151 -8.80 20.97 -3.57
C ARG A 151 -8.80 21.37 -2.10
N PRO A 152 -7.86 22.23 -1.67
CA PRO A 152 -7.81 22.79 -0.32
C PRO A 152 -8.92 23.83 -0.13
N ASP A 153 -10.17 23.48 -0.40
CA ASP A 153 -11.27 24.44 -0.34
C ASP A 153 -11.68 24.78 1.10
N PHE A 154 -11.11 24.15 2.13
CA PHE A 154 -11.43 24.47 3.51
C PHE A 154 -10.19 24.40 4.41
N LEU A 155 -9.70 25.58 4.81
CA LEU A 155 -8.81 25.73 5.97
C LEU A 155 -9.50 25.25 7.28
N GLU A 156 -10.84 25.12 7.27
CA GLU A 156 -11.65 24.71 8.40
C GLU A 156 -12.26 23.32 8.18
N HIS A 157 -11.82 22.33 8.94
CA HIS A 157 -12.51 21.05 9.00
C HIS A 157 -13.76 21.20 9.88
N ARG A 158 -14.89 20.60 9.48
CA ARG A 158 -16.13 20.60 10.27
C ARG A 158 -16.57 19.18 10.59
N ASP A 159 -17.02 18.96 11.81
CA ASP A 159 -17.60 17.67 12.23
C ASP A 159 -19.01 17.47 11.63
N SER A 160 -19.62 16.31 11.94
CA SER A 160 -20.98 15.96 11.51
C SER A 160 -22.06 16.94 11.98
N SER A 161 -21.79 17.70 13.06
CA SER A 161 -22.67 18.74 13.60
C SER A 161 -22.44 20.12 12.98
N GLY A 162 -21.46 20.24 12.07
CA GLY A 162 -21.10 21.48 11.38
C GLY A 162 -20.15 22.40 12.17
N ARG A 163 -19.65 21.95 13.33
CA ARG A 163 -18.72 22.72 14.16
C ARG A 163 -17.31 22.64 13.60
N VAL A 164 -16.58 23.76 13.66
CA VAL A 164 -15.17 23.80 13.24
C VAL A 164 -14.33 23.01 14.24
N VAL A 165 -13.57 22.06 13.72
CA VAL A 165 -12.61 21.26 14.47
C VAL A 165 -11.23 21.91 14.31
N PRO A 166 -10.57 22.28 15.42
CA PRO A 166 -9.22 22.83 15.34
C PRO A 166 -8.20 21.76 14.93
N ALA A 167 -7.18 22.17 14.20
CA ALA A 167 -6.06 21.30 13.89
C ALA A 167 -5.27 20.95 15.16
N VAL A 168 -4.89 19.69 15.31
CA VAL A 168 -4.00 19.22 16.38
C VAL A 168 -2.75 18.57 15.77
N PRO A 169 -1.58 18.67 16.42
CA PRO A 169 -0.35 18.02 15.97
C PRO A 169 -0.41 16.52 16.25
N ARG A 170 -1.29 15.82 15.54
CA ARG A 170 -1.58 14.39 15.70
C ARG A 170 -1.33 13.65 14.39
N THR A 171 -0.82 12.43 14.51
CA THR A 171 -0.63 11.50 13.39
C THR A 171 -1.67 10.40 13.50
N ASP A 172 -2.72 10.50 12.69
CA ASP A 172 -3.86 9.56 12.70
C ASP A 172 -3.69 8.39 11.73
N PHE A 173 -2.44 8.09 11.36
CA PHE A 173 -2.10 7.08 10.36
C PHE A 173 -1.07 6.12 10.95
N GLY A 174 -1.34 4.82 10.83
CA GLY A 174 -0.33 3.81 11.15
C GLY A 174 0.81 3.85 10.14
N SER A 175 2.02 3.51 10.55
CA SER A 175 3.20 3.44 9.65
C SER A 175 2.96 2.53 8.44
N ALA A 176 2.22 1.44 8.62
CA ALA A 176 1.82 0.51 7.55
C ALA A 176 1.00 1.18 6.44
N ALA A 177 0.27 2.27 6.73
CA ALA A 177 -0.52 2.98 5.73
C ALA A 177 0.34 3.76 4.72
N LEU A 178 1.55 4.14 5.13
CA LEU A 178 2.54 4.83 4.27
C LEU A 178 3.46 3.87 3.54
N GLU A 179 3.59 2.63 4.00
CA GLU A 179 4.49 1.62 3.43
C GLU A 179 4.32 1.45 1.90
N PRO A 180 3.09 1.35 1.34
CA PRO A 180 2.89 1.31 -0.11
C PRO A 180 3.62 2.43 -0.85
N PHE A 181 3.48 3.67 -0.37
CA PHE A 181 4.05 4.84 -1.01
C PHE A 181 5.57 4.92 -0.85
N VAL A 182 6.12 4.46 0.27
CA VAL A 182 7.57 4.31 0.43
C VAL A 182 8.12 3.31 -0.58
N ARG A 183 7.43 2.18 -0.81
CA ARG A 183 7.81 1.20 -1.84
C ARG A 183 7.72 1.79 -3.25
N VAL A 184 6.66 2.56 -3.57
CA VAL A 184 6.55 3.28 -4.85
C VAL A 184 7.71 4.28 -5.03
N ALA A 185 8.00 5.09 -4.02
CA ALA A 185 9.07 6.09 -4.06
C ALA A 185 10.43 5.44 -4.29
N LYS A 186 10.71 4.33 -3.59
CA LYS A 186 11.91 3.52 -3.79
C LYS A 186 11.99 2.95 -5.22
N ALA A 187 10.89 2.38 -5.73
CA ALA A 187 10.84 1.82 -7.08
C ALA A 187 11.08 2.88 -8.17
N ARG A 188 10.53 4.09 -7.97
CA ARG A 188 10.67 5.24 -8.89
C ARG A 188 11.92 6.09 -8.66
N LYS A 189 12.74 5.76 -7.65
CA LYS A 189 13.92 6.55 -7.24
C LYS A 189 13.60 8.04 -7.09
N SER A 190 12.43 8.33 -6.54
CA SER A 190 11.88 9.69 -6.41
C SER A 190 11.57 9.98 -4.95
N ALA A 191 11.58 11.26 -4.57
CA ALA A 191 11.18 11.66 -3.22
C ALA A 191 9.69 11.39 -2.99
N LEU A 192 9.36 11.04 -1.74
CA LEU A 192 7.99 10.96 -1.26
C LEU A 192 7.61 12.33 -0.69
N GLU A 193 6.76 13.05 -1.39
CA GLU A 193 6.21 14.33 -0.91
C GLU A 193 4.82 14.07 -0.33
N THR A 194 4.52 14.73 0.78
CA THR A 194 3.21 14.60 1.43
C THR A 194 2.61 15.96 1.68
N TYR A 195 1.31 16.07 1.43
CA TYR A 195 0.56 17.31 1.56
C TYR A 195 -0.64 17.05 2.47
N ARG A 196 -0.66 17.75 3.60
CA ARG A 196 -1.74 17.66 4.59
C ARG A 196 -2.11 19.05 5.08
N TYR A 197 -3.40 19.34 5.06
CA TYR A 197 -3.96 20.57 5.60
C TYR A 197 -4.59 20.40 6.99
N HIS A 198 -5.14 19.21 7.28
CA HIS A 198 -5.80 18.90 8.55
C HIS A 198 -5.65 17.41 8.88
N GLN A 199 -5.57 17.02 10.15
CA GLN A 199 -5.37 15.62 10.58
C GLN A 199 -6.52 14.69 10.20
N ARG A 200 -7.75 15.22 10.14
CA ARG A 200 -8.96 14.52 9.66
C ARG A 200 -9.11 14.52 8.13
N SER A 201 -8.18 15.13 7.40
CA SER A 201 -8.15 15.07 5.93
C SER A 201 -7.24 13.93 5.47
N PRO A 202 -7.50 13.33 4.30
CA PRO A 202 -6.56 12.40 3.69
C PRO A 202 -5.17 13.04 3.54
N LEU A 203 -4.13 12.27 3.79
CA LEU A 203 -2.76 12.66 3.51
C LEU A 203 -2.52 12.47 2.01
N LEU A 204 -2.40 13.56 1.28
CA LEU A 204 -2.08 13.50 -0.15
C LEU A 204 -0.60 13.20 -0.32
N VAL A 205 -0.29 12.43 -1.35
CA VAL A 205 1.06 11.96 -1.65
C VAL A 205 1.37 12.31 -3.10
N GLN A 206 2.59 12.81 -3.34
CA GLN A 206 3.15 12.95 -4.68
C GLN A 206 4.51 12.27 -4.72
N ILE A 207 4.75 11.52 -5.80
CA ILE A 207 6.03 10.83 -6.04
C ILE A 207 6.47 11.15 -7.46
N GLY A 208 7.54 11.94 -7.57
CA GLY A 208 8.01 12.45 -8.86
C GLY A 208 6.95 13.34 -9.52
N THR A 209 6.79 13.21 -10.84
CA THR A 209 5.95 14.12 -11.64
C THR A 209 4.64 13.53 -12.15
N SER A 210 4.43 12.21 -11.98
CA SER A 210 3.31 11.49 -12.58
C SER A 210 2.53 10.60 -11.61
N TYR A 211 3.05 10.35 -10.41
CA TYR A 211 2.36 9.53 -9.41
C TYR A 211 1.77 10.42 -8.32
N ILE A 212 0.47 10.28 -8.12
CA ILE A 212 -0.27 10.89 -7.01
C ILE A 212 -0.94 9.81 -6.19
N GLY A 213 -1.16 10.09 -4.92
CA GLY A 213 -1.85 9.18 -4.03
C GLY A 213 -2.53 9.88 -2.88
N ALA A 214 -3.31 9.10 -2.14
CA ALA A 214 -3.93 9.55 -0.91
C ALA A 214 -3.91 8.41 0.11
N VAL A 215 -3.66 8.76 1.37
CA VAL A 215 -3.85 7.88 2.52
C VAL A 215 -5.06 8.39 3.28
N THR A 216 -6.05 7.54 3.51
CA THR A 216 -7.20 7.91 4.35
C THR A 216 -6.80 7.83 5.81
N SER A 217 -7.18 8.84 6.60
CA SER A 217 -7.04 8.74 8.05
C SER A 217 -7.97 7.66 8.56
N TYR A 218 -7.62 7.00 9.66
CA TYR A 218 -8.63 6.26 10.40
C TYR A 218 -9.73 7.26 10.76
N ARG A 219 -10.94 7.07 10.22
CA ARG A 219 -12.11 7.81 10.68
C ARG A 219 -12.47 7.29 12.06
N TRP A 220 -11.84 7.89 13.07
CA TRP A 220 -12.37 7.93 14.43
C TRP A 220 -13.53 8.93 14.41
N ASP A 221 -14.62 8.60 13.73
CA ASP A 221 -15.84 9.37 13.92
C ASP A 221 -16.58 8.77 15.13
N ASP A 222 -16.93 9.70 16.01
CA ASP A 222 -17.70 9.54 17.23
C ASP A 222 -18.97 8.70 16.94
N ASP A 223 -19.28 7.73 17.80
CA ASP A 223 -20.44 6.81 17.75
C ASP A 223 -20.27 5.42 17.09
N ILE A 224 -19.05 4.85 17.03
CA ILE A 224 -18.92 3.38 17.00
C ILE A 224 -18.93 2.88 18.45
N ASP A 225 -20.09 2.37 18.88
CA ASP A 225 -20.37 1.78 20.19
C ASP A 225 -19.15 1.04 20.79
N GLY A 226 -18.46 1.70 21.71
CA GLY A 226 -17.72 1.06 22.80
C GLY A 226 -16.43 0.28 22.49
N ALA A 227 -15.77 0.44 21.34
CA ALA A 227 -14.52 -0.32 21.04
C ALA A 227 -13.30 0.51 20.59
N GLY A 228 -13.42 1.84 20.50
CA GLY A 228 -12.32 2.73 20.18
C GLY A 228 -11.94 3.60 21.38
N GLN A 229 -11.11 3.09 22.28
CA GLN A 229 -10.48 3.96 23.26
C GLN A 229 -9.59 4.95 22.50
N GLU A 230 -9.78 6.25 22.76
CA GLU A 230 -8.97 7.33 22.21
C GLU A 230 -7.49 6.93 22.29
N PRO A 231 -6.73 6.92 21.17
CA PRO A 231 -5.30 6.65 21.22
C PRO A 231 -4.63 7.58 22.23
N ASP A 232 -3.89 6.99 23.17
CA ASP A 232 -3.18 7.72 24.21
C ASP A 232 -2.36 8.84 23.57
N ALA A 233 -2.71 10.09 23.91
CA ALA A 233 -2.10 11.30 23.41
C ALA A 233 -0.76 11.61 24.10
N ALA A 234 -0.21 10.68 24.88
CA ALA A 234 1.17 10.71 25.31
C ALA A 234 2.08 10.67 24.06
N VAL A 235 2.40 11.86 23.54
CA VAL A 235 3.67 12.10 22.86
C VAL A 235 4.70 11.50 23.79
N TYR A 236 5.33 10.39 23.39
CA TYR A 236 6.49 9.89 24.08
C TYR A 236 7.45 11.06 24.15
N VAL A 237 7.60 11.70 25.31
CA VAL A 237 8.73 12.60 25.53
C VAL A 237 9.90 11.66 25.32
N PRO A 238 10.69 11.81 24.25
CA PRO A 238 11.82 10.94 24.07
C PRO A 238 12.62 11.08 25.35
N ASP A 239 12.92 9.97 26.03
CA ASP A 239 13.87 9.95 27.14
C ASP A 239 15.29 10.09 26.55
N LEU A 240 15.44 11.13 25.71
CA LEU A 240 16.68 11.58 25.14
C LEU A 240 17.32 12.47 26.20
N PRO A 241 18.60 12.26 26.51
CA PRO A 241 19.32 13.22 27.31
C PRO A 241 19.17 14.61 26.65
N PRO A 242 19.05 15.69 27.44
CA PRO A 242 18.94 17.03 26.89
C PRO A 242 20.08 17.24 25.89
N PRO A 243 19.80 17.85 24.71
CA PRO A 243 20.84 18.07 23.71
C PRO A 243 22.00 18.81 24.37
N PRO A 244 23.26 18.45 24.08
CA PRO A 244 24.40 19.14 24.66
C PRO A 244 24.22 20.64 24.40
N ARG A 245 24.25 21.44 25.48
CA ARG A 245 24.21 22.90 25.35
C ARG A 245 25.29 23.29 24.34
N LYS A 246 24.91 24.03 23.29
CA LYS A 246 25.87 24.64 22.38
C LYS A 246 26.92 25.38 23.23
N PRO A 247 28.23 25.21 22.98
CA PRO A 247 29.23 26.08 23.58
C PRO A 247 28.88 27.53 23.23
N GLU A 248 28.83 28.40 24.23
CA GLU A 248 28.70 29.85 24.05
C GLU A 248 29.97 30.37 23.38
N ALA A 249 30.01 30.35 22.05
CA ALA A 249 31.10 30.92 21.26
C ALA A 249 30.61 31.35 19.86
N ASP A 250 29.58 32.21 19.82
CA ASP A 250 29.24 33.01 18.64
C ASP A 250 29.60 34.49 18.88
N ALA A 251 30.77 34.75 19.47
CA ALA A 251 31.27 36.11 19.70
C ALA A 251 32.16 36.66 18.56
N ASP A 252 32.52 35.85 17.55
CA ASP A 252 33.55 36.23 16.55
C ASP A 252 33.15 35.99 15.07
N LEU A 253 31.87 35.88 14.73
CA LEU A 253 31.46 35.83 13.32
C LEU A 253 31.25 37.23 12.72
N PRO A 254 31.87 37.56 11.58
CA PRO A 254 31.73 38.87 10.95
C PRO A 254 30.30 39.11 10.42
N PRO A 255 29.83 40.37 10.40
CA PRO A 255 28.45 40.70 10.00
C PRO A 255 28.23 40.37 8.52
N GLY A 256 27.35 39.40 8.25
CA GLY A 256 27.01 38.94 6.90
C GLY A 256 26.84 37.42 6.74
N SER A 257 27.20 36.62 7.75
CA SER A 257 26.97 35.16 7.73
C SER A 257 25.58 34.80 8.26
N SER A 258 24.59 34.78 7.36
CA SER A 258 23.28 34.17 7.61
C SER A 258 23.30 32.71 7.20
N ILE A 259 23.19 31.78 8.16
CA ILE A 259 22.77 30.41 7.87
C ILE A 259 21.22 30.38 7.98
N LEU A 260 20.59 30.69 6.85
CA LEU A 260 19.29 30.20 6.39
C LEU A 260 18.09 30.37 7.35
N ARG A 261 17.43 31.52 7.24
CA ARG A 261 15.96 31.64 7.36
C ARG A 261 15.37 31.51 5.96
N ASP A 262 14.58 30.47 5.74
CA ASP A 262 13.34 30.45 4.94
C ASP A 262 12.99 29.00 4.60
N GLY A 263 11.74 28.62 4.90
CA GLY A 263 11.21 27.26 4.86
C GLY A 263 11.46 26.46 3.57
N ALA A 264 12.58 25.76 3.52
CA ALA A 264 12.88 24.71 2.55
C ALA A 264 13.36 23.46 3.30
N GLY A 265 12.90 22.30 2.82
CA GLY A 265 13.00 21.01 3.51
C GLY A 265 14.41 20.58 3.90
N VAL A 266 14.46 19.63 4.84
CA VAL A 266 15.68 18.91 5.21
C VAL A 266 16.13 18.08 4.00
N VAL A 267 17.23 18.50 3.38
CA VAL A 267 17.99 17.66 2.45
C VAL A 267 18.92 16.79 3.29
N LEU A 268 18.58 15.51 3.44
CA LEU A 268 19.54 14.50 3.89
C LEU A 268 20.48 14.22 2.72
N SER A 269 21.68 14.77 2.80
CA SER A 269 22.79 14.44 1.91
C SER A 269 23.13 12.95 2.04
N THR A 270 23.18 12.26 0.91
CA THR A 270 23.64 10.88 0.79
C THR A 270 25.09 10.77 1.21
N ALA A 271 25.37 10.05 2.29
CA ALA A 271 26.69 9.54 2.62
C ALA A 271 26.57 8.02 2.88
N ASP A 272 27.25 7.27 2.00
CA ASP A 272 27.71 5.88 2.13
C ASP A 272 26.77 4.83 2.74
N THR A 273 26.00 4.16 1.87
CA THR A 273 25.44 2.83 2.13
C THR A 273 26.34 1.74 1.56
N SER A 274 27.56 1.64 2.07
CA SER A 274 28.51 0.56 1.79
C SER A 274 28.76 -0.29 3.04
N ALA A 275 27.69 -0.66 3.75
CA ALA A 275 27.72 -1.68 4.80
C ALA A 275 26.30 -2.12 5.18
N VAL A 276 25.65 -2.92 4.32
CA VAL A 276 24.60 -3.89 4.69
C VAL A 276 24.33 -4.75 3.46
N ASP A 277 25.28 -5.64 3.16
CA ASP A 277 25.04 -6.77 2.27
C ASP A 277 24.97 -8.02 3.16
N GLU A 278 23.80 -8.22 3.78
CA GLU A 278 23.41 -9.52 4.32
C GLU A 278 22.01 -9.85 3.79
N PRO A 279 21.83 -11.01 3.15
CA PRO A 279 20.52 -11.44 2.69
C PRO A 279 19.63 -11.76 3.90
N LEU A 280 18.51 -11.05 4.04
CA LEU A 280 17.44 -11.41 4.98
C LEU A 280 16.72 -12.66 4.48
N SER A 281 17.37 -13.82 4.59
CA SER A 281 16.77 -15.14 4.38
C SER A 281 17.11 -16.04 5.55
N GLU A 282 16.22 -16.05 6.55
CA GLU A 282 15.77 -17.19 7.36
C GLU A 282 14.96 -16.64 8.55
N PHE A 283 13.63 -16.71 8.45
CA PHE A 283 12.77 -16.52 9.62
C PHE A 283 12.73 -17.86 10.38
N PRO A 284 13.00 -17.90 11.70
CA PRO A 284 12.97 -19.15 12.44
C PRO A 284 11.60 -19.83 12.32
N ASP A 285 11.64 -21.15 12.06
CA ASP A 285 10.46 -22.01 11.93
C ASP A 285 9.59 -21.93 13.18
N LEU A 286 8.36 -21.41 13.02
CA LEU A 286 7.36 -21.31 14.09
C LEU A 286 6.90 -22.67 14.63
N GLU A 287 7.20 -23.77 13.91
CA GLU A 287 6.96 -25.13 14.41
C GLU A 287 7.77 -25.46 15.66
N ARG A 288 8.82 -24.69 15.97
CA ARG A 288 9.69 -24.89 17.14
C ARG A 288 9.44 -23.97 18.33
N ASP A 289 8.41 -23.12 18.29
CA ASP A 289 8.08 -22.20 19.39
C ASP A 289 6.71 -22.52 20.02
N PRO A 290 6.62 -23.61 20.81
CA PRO A 290 5.37 -24.00 21.49
C PRO A 290 4.90 -22.95 22.49
N ASP A 291 5.80 -22.12 23.01
CA ASP A 291 5.48 -21.06 23.95
C ASP A 291 4.70 -19.93 23.28
N LEU A 292 5.07 -19.55 22.05
CA LEU A 292 4.32 -18.56 21.28
C LEU A 292 2.93 -19.06 20.87
N LEU A 293 2.80 -20.35 20.55
CA LEU A 293 1.50 -20.97 20.25
C LEU A 293 0.60 -21.05 21.49
N CYS A 294 1.17 -21.35 22.66
CA CYS A 294 0.46 -21.30 23.95
C CYS A 294 -0.08 -19.88 24.23
N GLN A 295 0.75 -18.86 24.05
CA GLN A 295 0.34 -17.47 24.26
C GLN A 295 -0.78 -17.05 23.30
N ALA A 296 -0.75 -17.53 22.05
CA ALA A 296 -1.84 -17.30 21.10
C ALA A 296 -3.14 -17.98 21.53
N ALA A 297 -3.08 -19.24 21.97
CA ALA A 297 -4.25 -19.95 22.48
C ALA A 297 -4.87 -19.24 23.68
N GLU A 298 -4.04 -18.82 24.64
CA GLU A 298 -4.48 -18.08 25.83
C GLU A 298 -5.20 -16.76 25.47
N VAL A 299 -4.64 -15.98 24.55
CA VAL A 299 -5.24 -14.72 24.10
C VAL A 299 -6.60 -14.94 23.41
N LEU A 300 -6.70 -15.94 22.54
CA LEU A 300 -7.93 -16.17 21.77
C LEU A 300 -9.02 -16.84 22.61
N ILE A 301 -8.67 -17.81 23.46
CA ILE A 301 -9.63 -18.52 24.32
C ILE A 301 -10.15 -17.58 25.41
N THR A 302 -9.28 -16.80 26.05
CA THR A 302 -9.72 -15.82 27.07
C THR A 302 -10.54 -14.70 26.44
N GLY A 303 -10.20 -14.29 25.21
CA GLY A 303 -10.92 -13.25 24.48
C GLY A 303 -12.18 -13.71 23.74
N GLN A 304 -12.40 -15.03 23.64
CA GLN A 304 -13.46 -15.67 22.84
C GLN A 304 -13.60 -15.10 21.40
N LEU A 305 -12.47 -14.67 20.81
CA LEU A 305 -12.45 -13.99 19.53
C LEU A 305 -11.22 -14.42 18.70
N GLY A 306 -11.41 -15.28 17.69
CA GLY A 306 -10.36 -15.82 16.82
C GLY A 306 -9.88 -14.85 15.73
N SER A 307 -9.30 -13.71 16.11
CA SER A 307 -8.86 -12.67 15.15
C SER A 307 -7.34 -12.59 15.00
N VAL A 308 -6.88 -12.51 13.74
CA VAL A 308 -5.48 -12.27 13.38
C VAL A 308 -4.98 -10.94 13.96
N THR A 309 -5.79 -9.88 13.86
CA THR A 309 -5.41 -8.54 14.36
C THR A 309 -5.32 -8.51 15.89
N LEU A 310 -6.08 -9.36 16.59
CA LEU A 310 -5.99 -9.50 18.04
C LEU A 310 -4.63 -10.10 18.43
N LEU A 311 -4.17 -11.15 17.74
CA LEU A 311 -2.85 -11.75 17.97
C LEU A 311 -1.72 -10.77 17.65
N GLN A 312 -1.79 -10.06 16.53
CA GLN A 312 -0.77 -9.06 16.16
C GLN A 312 -0.60 -8.01 17.27
N ARG A 313 -1.71 -7.54 17.86
CA ARG A 313 -1.69 -6.53 18.93
C ARG A 313 -1.21 -7.08 20.26
N LYS A 314 -1.70 -8.26 20.66
CA LYS A 314 -1.42 -8.83 21.99
C LYS A 314 -0.02 -9.45 22.08
N LEU A 315 0.46 -10.08 20.99
CA LEU A 315 1.76 -10.75 20.96
C LEU A 315 2.85 -9.95 20.24
N ARG A 316 2.52 -8.77 19.68
CA ARG A 316 3.45 -7.90 18.93
C ARG A 316 4.16 -8.63 17.78
N ILE A 317 3.42 -9.50 17.10
CA ILE A 317 3.92 -10.30 15.98
C ILE A 317 3.39 -9.77 14.64
N GLY A 318 4.17 -9.98 13.56
CA GLY A 318 3.77 -9.61 12.21
C GLY A 318 2.64 -10.47 11.65
N ALA A 319 1.95 -9.97 10.61
CA ALA A 319 0.76 -10.61 10.02
C ALA A 319 0.99 -12.05 9.58
N THR A 320 2.12 -12.34 8.94
CA THR A 320 2.47 -13.71 8.50
C THR A 320 2.57 -14.69 9.67
N LYS A 321 3.13 -14.26 10.80
CA LYS A 321 3.22 -15.10 12.00
C LYS A 321 1.85 -15.30 12.64
N ALA A 322 1.04 -14.24 12.74
CA ALA A 322 -0.30 -14.30 13.29
C ALA A 322 -1.23 -15.23 12.47
N ASN A 323 -1.17 -15.17 11.14
CA ASN A 323 -1.93 -16.07 10.27
C ASN A 323 -1.56 -17.54 10.50
N ARG A 324 -0.26 -17.85 10.56
CA ARG A 324 0.22 -19.20 10.84
C ARG A 324 -0.23 -19.73 12.19
N LEU A 325 -0.23 -18.91 13.24
CA LEU A 325 -0.73 -19.29 14.57
C LEU A 325 -2.24 -19.57 14.54
N ILE A 326 -3.02 -18.78 13.80
CA ILE A 326 -4.45 -19.04 13.60
C ILE A 326 -4.67 -20.38 12.90
N ASP A 327 -3.92 -20.67 11.83
CA ASP A 327 -4.04 -21.94 11.09
C ASP A 327 -3.69 -23.14 11.97
N GLN A 328 -2.65 -23.04 12.79
CA GLN A 328 -2.24 -24.07 13.75
C GLN A 328 -3.30 -24.33 14.84
N LEU A 329 -4.01 -23.31 15.30
CA LEU A 329 -5.10 -23.43 16.27
C LEU A 329 -6.40 -23.97 15.64
N VAL A 330 -6.63 -23.72 14.34
CA VAL A 330 -7.72 -24.36 13.58
C VAL A 330 -7.47 -25.85 13.42
N GLN A 331 -6.25 -26.26 13.07
CA GLN A 331 -5.88 -27.67 12.95
C GLN A 331 -6.06 -28.45 14.26
N ARG A 332 -5.90 -27.78 15.40
CA ARG A 332 -6.08 -28.34 16.76
C ARG A 332 -7.52 -28.25 17.28
N GLY A 333 -8.47 -27.78 16.47
CA GLY A 333 -9.88 -27.67 16.86
C GLY A 333 -10.18 -26.58 17.90
N VAL A 334 -9.24 -25.66 18.16
CA VAL A 334 -9.44 -24.52 19.08
C VAL A 334 -10.31 -23.43 18.42
N LEU A 335 -10.15 -23.26 17.10
CA LEU A 335 -10.87 -22.28 16.29
C LEU A 335 -11.72 -22.96 15.21
N GLY A 336 -12.87 -22.37 14.93
CA GLY A 336 -13.77 -22.80 13.87
C GLY A 336 -13.31 -22.40 12.45
N PRO A 337 -14.03 -22.86 11.42
CA PRO A 337 -13.76 -22.52 10.03
C PRO A 337 -13.89 -21.01 9.78
N ALA A 338 -13.20 -20.52 8.75
CA ALA A 338 -13.28 -19.12 8.36
C ALA A 338 -14.71 -18.73 7.96
N ARG A 339 -15.18 -17.55 8.39
CA ARG A 339 -16.45 -16.94 7.97
C ARG A 339 -16.19 -15.59 7.31
N GLY A 340 -15.64 -15.62 6.10
CA GLY A 340 -15.29 -14.41 5.34
C GLY A 340 -14.34 -13.49 6.11
N SER A 341 -14.59 -12.18 6.10
CA SER A 341 -13.76 -11.15 6.76
C SER A 341 -13.98 -11.02 8.28
N LYS A 342 -14.81 -11.86 8.90
CA LYS A 342 -15.10 -11.81 10.34
C LYS A 342 -14.15 -12.68 11.14
N ALA A 343 -13.95 -12.32 12.42
CA ALA A 343 -13.18 -13.12 13.36
C ALA A 343 -13.75 -14.54 13.48
N ARG A 344 -12.86 -15.53 13.63
CA ARG A 344 -13.25 -16.94 13.77
C ARG A 344 -13.90 -17.19 15.12
N GLU A 345 -14.86 -18.10 15.12
CA GLU A 345 -15.49 -18.59 16.35
C GLU A 345 -14.48 -19.43 17.15
N VAL A 346 -14.39 -19.19 18.45
CA VAL A 346 -13.56 -19.99 19.35
C VAL A 346 -14.41 -21.16 19.83
N LEU A 347 -13.95 -22.38 19.58
CA LEU A 347 -14.70 -23.60 19.89
C LEU A 347 -14.47 -24.09 21.32
N VAL A 348 -13.42 -23.60 21.97
CA VAL A 348 -13.03 -23.98 23.33
C VAL A 348 -13.47 -22.90 24.33
N PRO A 349 -14.24 -23.25 25.37
CA PRO A 349 -14.61 -22.32 26.43
C PRO A 349 -13.39 -22.01 27.32
N VAL A 350 -13.45 -20.91 28.06
CA VAL A 350 -12.32 -20.44 28.91
C VAL A 350 -11.84 -21.51 29.90
N ASP A 351 -12.74 -22.32 30.44
CA ASP A 351 -12.42 -23.40 31.39
C ASP A 351 -11.60 -24.54 30.75
N GLY A 352 -11.64 -24.69 29.42
CA GLY A 352 -10.87 -25.68 28.66
C GLY A 352 -9.45 -25.22 28.29
N LEU A 353 -9.05 -24.00 28.67
CA LEU A 353 -7.73 -23.44 28.33
C LEU A 353 -6.57 -24.32 28.85
N ALA A 354 -6.68 -24.82 30.09
CA ALA A 354 -5.62 -25.61 30.69
C ALA A 354 -5.32 -26.90 29.90
N GLU A 355 -6.37 -27.57 29.40
CA GLU A 355 -6.23 -28.78 28.58
C GLU A 355 -5.54 -28.48 27.24
N VAL A 356 -5.92 -27.38 26.59
CA VAL A 356 -5.29 -26.94 25.32
C VAL A 356 -3.82 -26.57 25.50
N LEU A 357 -3.46 -25.91 26.61
CA LEU A 357 -2.07 -25.55 26.89
C LEU A 357 -1.19 -26.79 27.17
N GLU A 358 -1.73 -27.79 27.87
CA GLU A 358 -1.05 -29.06 28.09
C GLU A 358 -0.89 -29.85 26.78
N GLU A 359 -1.88 -29.83 25.88
CA GLU A 359 -1.79 -30.46 24.56
C GLU A 359 -0.71 -29.81 23.68
N ILE A 360 -0.65 -28.48 23.65
CA ILE A 360 0.36 -27.73 22.88
C ILE A 360 1.78 -28.01 23.40
N ARG A 361 1.94 -28.12 24.73
CA ARG A 361 3.24 -28.41 25.36
C ARG A 361 3.62 -29.89 25.28
N GLY A 362 2.64 -30.79 25.30
CA GLY A 362 2.83 -32.25 25.22
C GLY A 362 3.13 -32.76 23.81
N GLY A 363 2.74 -32.03 22.76
CA GLY A 363 3.01 -32.38 21.36
C GLY A 363 4.43 -32.07 20.85
N ALA A 364 5.35 -31.63 21.72
CA ALA A 364 6.73 -31.26 21.36
C ALA A 364 7.78 -32.37 21.61
N GLN A 365 7.35 -33.64 21.65
CA GLN A 365 8.23 -34.82 21.76
C GLN A 365 8.55 -35.47 20.43
#